data_AF-A0A2E3S596-F1
#
_entry.id   AF-A0A2E3S596-F1
#
_cell.length_a   1.000
_cell.length_b   1.000
_cell.length_c   1.000
_cell.angle_alpha   90.00
_cell.angle_beta   90.00
_cell.angle_gamma   90.00
#
_symmetry.space_group_name_H-M   'P 1'
#
loop_
_entity.id
_entity.type
_entity.pdbx_description
1 polymer ?
#
loop_
_entity_poly.entity_id
_entity_poly.type
_entity_poly.pdbx_seq_one_letter_code
_entity_poly.pdbx_strand_id
1 'polypeptide(L)'
;MKGKGQFWLMVLLLVGLIGAGNTGLVDPAENNELHQEEVVVYSHGVNHWDMNIQIDEVCYYYCYIDIHSIQILVDGVVVVDQDGGPVPFISLNSMSDGRVQGWRYTLESSNFSTVELKIELGFYGYYYSTTSDFWILNIGLENDDLGISRVVEMDVRGPVTWNFNNQNNEHTILWSGGAQEIDSDQDGFTDAGATYSGTCSGLSSSPCDFNLLGDDQFPDNPTQQTDRDGDGYGDNPNGSMADQFPDNSQQWNDLDGDGVGDNYIASNSGDSCPNTWGNSTRDRLGCLDIDGDGWSDLRDDCPDVWGNSTFDRRGCPDSDGDDYSDEVDEFPNDPTEIRDRDGDGVGDNADYFPNNLLEWMDSDGDGRGDNSDWDIYDRYEWEDSDGDGVGNNADVFPEDPRRSQEGDMLEPGKQFFLVVVVLFSAILILYPKEIEEHDDADLD
;
A
#
# COMPACT_ATOMS: atom_id res chain seq x y z
N MET A 1 1.38 16.11 -89.64
CA MET A 1 0.56 14.88 -89.57
C MET A 1 0.13 14.75 -88.11
N LYS A 2 -1.08 15.22 -87.76
CA LYS A 2 -2.30 14.45 -87.37
C LYS A 2 -2.10 13.69 -86.04
N GLY A 3 -2.92 13.78 -84.99
CA GLY A 3 -4.22 14.45 -84.70
C GLY A 3 -4.40 14.52 -83.16
N LYS A 4 -5.12 15.44 -82.51
CA LYS A 4 -6.56 15.83 -82.50
C LYS A 4 -7.55 14.83 -81.87
N GLY A 5 -8.26 15.32 -80.84
CA GLY A 5 -9.56 14.91 -80.27
C GLY A 5 -9.57 15.25 -78.78
N GLN A 6 -10.19 16.30 -78.20
CA GLN A 6 -11.46 17.05 -78.32
C GLN A 6 -12.74 16.36 -77.78
N PHE A 7 -13.29 17.00 -76.73
CA PHE A 7 -14.68 17.09 -76.23
C PHE A 7 -15.31 15.95 -75.41
N TRP A 8 -15.87 16.29 -74.22
CA TRP A 8 -17.32 16.47 -73.99
C TRP A 8 -17.62 17.44 -72.83
N LEU A 9 -18.67 18.25 -73.02
CA LEU A 9 -19.32 19.19 -72.12
C LEU A 9 -20.82 18.84 -72.10
N MET A 10 -21.47 18.78 -70.93
CA MET A 10 -22.93 18.90 -70.69
C MET A 10 -23.15 18.81 -69.15
N VAL A 11 -23.69 19.74 -68.35
CA VAL A 11 -24.78 20.75 -68.38
C VAL A 11 -26.13 20.25 -67.80
N LEU A 12 -26.74 21.09 -66.93
CA LEU A 12 -28.11 21.13 -66.32
C LEU A 12 -28.31 20.34 -65.00
N LEU A 13 -29.09 20.76 -63.97
CA LEU A 13 -30.00 21.90 -63.75
C LEU A 13 -30.40 22.03 -62.25
N LEU A 14 -30.91 23.22 -61.91
CA LEU A 14 -31.58 23.71 -60.69
C LEU A 14 -32.72 22.86 -60.08
N VAL A 15 -33.07 23.21 -58.81
CA VAL A 15 -34.39 23.54 -58.18
C VAL A 15 -34.34 23.06 -56.70
N GLY A 16 -34.79 23.77 -55.64
CA GLY A 16 -35.61 24.96 -55.49
C GLY A 16 -35.81 25.37 -54.00
N LEU A 17 -36.55 26.48 -53.83
CA LEU A 17 -36.88 27.27 -52.63
C LEU A 17 -37.67 26.57 -51.50
N ILE A 18 -37.65 27.17 -50.29
CA ILE A 18 -38.72 27.55 -49.31
C ILE A 18 -37.98 27.92 -47.99
N GLY A 19 -38.28 28.90 -47.13
CA GLY A 19 -39.31 29.92 -46.96
C GLY A 19 -39.24 30.51 -45.52
N ALA A 20 -39.38 31.84 -45.42
CA ALA A 20 -39.84 32.73 -44.32
C ALA A 20 -39.77 32.34 -42.80
N GLY A 21 -39.15 33.23 -41.99
CA GLY A 21 -39.88 34.22 -41.15
C GLY A 21 -40.09 34.01 -39.64
N ASN A 22 -39.62 34.99 -38.84
CA ASN A 22 -40.04 35.45 -37.48
C ASN A 22 -39.75 34.52 -36.26
N THR A 23 -39.45 34.94 -35.02
CA THR A 23 -39.30 36.21 -34.25
C THR A 23 -38.77 35.83 -32.86
N GLY A 24 -37.96 36.65 -32.18
CA GLY A 24 -37.79 36.54 -30.71
C GLY A 24 -36.45 37.04 -30.15
N LEU A 25 -36.49 38.15 -29.44
CA LEU A 25 -35.42 38.78 -28.66
C LEU A 25 -35.08 38.00 -27.37
N VAL A 26 -33.79 37.81 -27.04
CA VAL A 26 -33.20 37.94 -25.69
C VAL A 26 -31.74 38.41 -25.83
N ASP A 27 -31.31 39.27 -24.90
CA ASP A 27 -30.08 40.08 -24.76
C ASP A 27 -28.74 39.30 -24.62
N PRO A 28 -27.57 39.98 -24.67
CA PRO A 28 -26.23 39.41 -24.82
C PRO A 28 -25.53 39.15 -23.47
N ALA A 29 -24.74 38.08 -23.43
CA ALA A 29 -23.56 37.97 -22.57
C ALA A 29 -22.66 36.84 -23.10
N GLU A 30 -21.42 37.22 -23.40
CA GLU A 30 -20.16 36.47 -23.28
C GLU A 30 -20.23 34.93 -23.30
N ASN A 31 -19.51 34.31 -24.25
CA ASN A 31 -18.22 33.68 -23.95
C ASN A 31 -17.51 33.25 -25.24
N ASN A 32 -16.22 33.55 -25.30
CA ASN A 32 -15.27 33.18 -26.35
C ASN A 32 -15.21 31.65 -26.52
N GLU A 33 -15.70 31.15 -27.65
CA GLU A 33 -15.21 29.89 -28.20
C GLU A 33 -14.22 30.23 -29.32
N LEU A 34 -12.92 30.13 -29.02
CA LEU A 34 -11.90 30.06 -30.04
C LEU A 34 -11.76 28.60 -30.45
N HIS A 35 -12.41 28.26 -31.56
CA HIS A 35 -11.96 27.17 -32.41
C HIS A 35 -10.66 27.59 -33.10
N GLN A 36 -9.63 26.78 -33.01
CA GLN A 36 -8.61 26.72 -34.05
C GLN A 36 -8.32 25.25 -34.37
N GLU A 37 -9.16 24.70 -35.26
CA GLU A 37 -8.70 23.72 -36.24
C GLU A 37 -7.78 24.47 -37.21
N GLU A 38 -6.51 24.10 -37.30
CA GLU A 38 -5.68 24.56 -38.41
C GLU A 38 -5.76 23.53 -39.54
N VAL A 39 -6.36 23.97 -40.66
CA VAL A 39 -6.37 23.24 -41.93
C VAL A 39 -4.98 23.32 -42.54
N VAL A 40 -4.20 22.24 -42.46
CA VAL A 40 -2.91 22.16 -43.18
C VAL A 40 -3.17 21.86 -44.65
N VAL A 41 -2.89 22.85 -45.50
CA VAL A 41 -2.79 22.67 -46.96
C VAL A 41 -1.40 22.13 -47.26
N TYR A 42 -1.28 20.86 -47.65
CA TYR A 42 -0.02 20.31 -48.13
C TYR A 42 0.41 21.01 -49.44
N SER A 43 1.41 21.88 -49.37
CA SER A 43 2.29 22.14 -50.51
C SER A 43 3.61 21.43 -50.27
N HIS A 44 3.75 20.24 -50.87
CA HIS A 44 5.03 19.54 -50.93
C HIS A 44 6.05 20.43 -51.67
N GLY A 45 7.10 20.90 -50.99
CA GLY A 45 8.19 21.58 -51.68
C GLY A 45 9.05 22.60 -50.90
N VAL A 46 9.04 22.64 -49.57
CA VAL A 46 9.95 23.53 -48.82
C VAL A 46 10.43 22.82 -47.57
N ASN A 47 11.73 22.52 -47.45
CA ASN A 47 12.37 21.91 -46.27
C ASN A 47 12.00 22.69 -45.00
N HIS A 48 10.91 22.34 -44.34
CA HIS A 48 10.43 23.01 -43.15
C HIS A 48 10.70 22.15 -41.93
N TRP A 49 10.92 22.81 -40.80
CA TRP A 49 11.02 22.15 -39.51
C TRP A 49 9.79 22.48 -38.69
N ASP A 50 9.14 21.47 -38.16
CA ASP A 50 7.97 21.60 -37.30
C ASP A 50 8.37 21.29 -35.85
N MET A 51 8.17 22.26 -34.95
CA MET A 51 8.19 22.00 -33.53
C MET A 51 6.81 21.49 -33.10
N ASN A 52 6.77 20.37 -32.39
CA ASN A 52 5.55 19.69 -31.99
C ASN A 52 5.58 19.47 -30.47
N ILE A 53 4.57 19.96 -29.75
CA ILE A 53 4.41 19.75 -28.31
C ILE A 53 3.13 18.95 -28.12
N GLN A 54 3.23 17.70 -27.70
CA GLN A 54 2.14 16.74 -27.55
C GLN A 54 2.08 16.23 -26.11
N ILE A 55 0.88 16.20 -25.53
CA ILE A 55 0.63 15.60 -24.21
C ILE A 55 -0.17 14.31 -24.40
N ASP A 56 0.39 13.19 -23.93
CA ASP A 56 -0.25 11.88 -23.84
C ASP A 56 -0.52 11.54 -22.36
N GLU A 57 -1.71 11.05 -22.05
CA GLU A 57 -2.17 10.90 -20.65
C GLU A 57 -2.66 9.51 -20.30
N VAL A 58 -2.37 9.13 -19.05
CA VAL A 58 -3.19 8.25 -18.22
C VAL A 58 -3.37 8.94 -16.85
N CYS A 59 -4.15 10.02 -16.78
CA CYS A 59 -4.57 10.64 -15.50
C CYS A 59 -6.07 10.46 -15.28
N TYR A 60 -6.45 9.96 -14.11
CA TYR A 60 -7.85 9.64 -13.81
C TYR A 60 -8.63 10.79 -13.13
N TYR A 61 -7.97 11.69 -12.37
CA TYR A 61 -8.67 12.77 -11.64
C TYR A 61 -7.80 14.02 -11.36
N TYR A 62 -8.29 15.21 -11.77
CA TYR A 62 -7.80 16.56 -11.38
C TYR A 62 -6.34 16.89 -11.70
N CYS A 63 -5.83 16.51 -12.88
CA CYS A 63 -4.53 16.96 -13.40
C CYS A 63 -4.66 18.24 -14.24
N TYR A 64 -3.71 19.18 -14.09
CA TYR A 64 -3.58 20.36 -14.93
C TYR A 64 -2.09 20.66 -15.19
N ILE A 65 -1.78 21.02 -16.43
CA ILE A 65 -0.49 21.58 -16.82
C ILE A 65 -0.73 23.05 -17.20
N ASP A 66 0.07 23.93 -16.62
CA ASP A 66 0.15 25.35 -16.96
C ASP A 66 1.42 25.58 -17.77
N ILE A 67 1.26 25.97 -19.02
CA ILE A 67 2.37 26.44 -19.85
C ILE A 67 2.38 27.96 -19.71
N HIS A 68 3.22 28.49 -18.83
CA HIS A 68 3.20 29.91 -18.47
C HIS A 68 3.84 30.81 -19.53
N SER A 69 4.91 30.32 -20.14
CA SER A 69 5.59 31.03 -21.22
C SER A 69 6.27 30.05 -22.19
N ILE A 70 6.36 30.47 -23.45
CA ILE A 70 7.09 29.78 -24.52
C ILE A 70 7.95 30.80 -25.24
N GLN A 71 9.26 30.53 -25.32
CA GLN A 71 10.19 31.28 -26.14
C GLN A 71 10.97 30.32 -27.05
N ILE A 72 10.97 30.60 -28.36
CA ILE A 72 11.77 29.84 -29.32
C ILE A 72 12.82 30.76 -29.91
N LEU A 73 14.08 30.33 -29.84
CA LEU A 73 15.21 30.99 -30.46
C LEU A 73 15.74 30.12 -31.59
N VAL A 74 15.94 30.71 -32.77
CA VAL A 74 16.64 30.08 -33.89
C VAL A 74 17.94 30.84 -34.09
N ASP A 75 19.07 30.14 -33.98
CA ASP A 75 20.41 30.74 -34.04
C ASP A 75 20.59 31.91 -33.05
N GLY A 76 20.00 31.76 -31.85
CA GLY A 76 20.01 32.78 -30.80
C GLY A 76 19.08 33.98 -31.05
N VAL A 77 18.28 33.97 -32.13
CA VAL A 77 17.28 34.99 -32.43
C VAL A 77 15.91 34.51 -31.98
N VAL A 78 15.26 35.25 -31.08
CA VAL A 78 13.88 34.97 -30.66
C VAL A 78 12.93 35.10 -31.86
N VAL A 79 12.30 34.00 -32.24
CA VAL A 79 11.30 33.92 -33.33
C VAL A 79 9.87 33.74 -32.80
N VAL A 80 9.75 33.17 -31.60
CA VAL A 80 8.50 33.09 -30.83
C VAL A 80 8.77 33.59 -29.43
N ASP A 81 7.91 34.46 -28.93
CA ASP A 81 7.98 35.03 -27.58
C ASP A 81 6.55 35.17 -27.04
N GLN A 82 6.15 34.27 -26.15
CA GLN A 82 4.84 34.26 -25.53
C GLN A 82 5.01 34.36 -24.01
N ASP A 83 4.99 35.59 -23.50
CA ASP A 83 5.04 35.89 -22.06
C ASP A 83 3.62 36.07 -21.49
N GLY A 84 3.21 35.18 -20.57
CA GLY A 84 2.33 35.51 -19.42
C GLY A 84 0.99 36.22 -19.67
N GLY A 85 0.44 36.19 -20.89
CA GLY A 85 -1.01 36.41 -21.13
C GLY A 85 -1.82 35.21 -20.64
N PRO A 86 -3.16 35.15 -20.80
CA PRO A 86 -3.89 33.91 -20.60
C PRO A 86 -3.48 32.93 -21.70
N VAL A 87 -2.31 32.32 -21.56
CA VAL A 87 -1.95 31.07 -22.19
C VAL A 87 -3.02 30.06 -21.73
N PRO A 88 -3.54 29.23 -22.64
CA PRO A 88 -4.66 28.37 -22.33
C PRO A 88 -4.25 27.40 -21.21
N PHE A 89 -4.91 27.48 -20.06
CA PHE A 89 -4.90 26.39 -19.09
C PHE A 89 -5.35 25.13 -19.83
N ILE A 90 -4.43 24.18 -20.05
CA ILE A 90 -4.81 22.91 -20.64
C ILE A 90 -5.38 22.07 -19.50
N SER A 91 -6.70 22.14 -19.33
CA SER A 91 -7.42 21.25 -18.42
C SER A 91 -7.47 19.85 -19.00
N LEU A 92 -6.76 18.92 -18.37
CA LEU A 92 -6.60 17.53 -18.79
C LEU A 92 -7.80 16.64 -18.37
N ASN A 93 -8.70 17.16 -17.54
CA ASN A 93 -9.78 16.42 -16.84
C ASN A 93 -10.91 15.82 -17.68
N SER A 94 -10.79 15.75 -18.99
CA SER A 94 -11.88 15.32 -19.88
C SER A 94 -11.45 14.53 -21.12
N MET A 95 -10.21 14.01 -21.18
CA MET A 95 -9.74 13.22 -22.32
C MET A 95 -9.84 11.72 -22.04
N SER A 96 -10.94 11.10 -22.48
CA SER A 96 -11.22 9.68 -22.25
C SER A 96 -10.68 8.72 -23.32
N ASP A 97 -9.85 9.18 -24.26
CA ASP A 97 -9.44 8.35 -25.43
C ASP A 97 -7.99 8.58 -25.91
N GLY A 98 -7.08 8.94 -25.00
CA GLY A 98 -5.63 8.77 -25.19
C GLY A 98 -5.00 9.39 -26.45
N ARG A 99 -5.16 10.71 -26.70
CA ARG A 99 -4.36 11.62 -27.59
C ARG A 99 -5.18 12.89 -27.97
N VAL A 100 -4.73 14.14 -28.18
CA VAL A 100 -3.49 14.95 -28.01
C VAL A 100 -3.98 16.41 -27.95
N GLN A 101 -3.65 17.21 -26.93
CA GLN A 101 -3.55 18.66 -27.16
C GLN A 101 -2.16 18.94 -27.71
N GLY A 102 -2.11 19.49 -28.93
CA GLY A 102 -0.88 19.64 -29.70
C GLY A 102 -0.64 21.09 -30.07
N TRP A 103 0.54 21.64 -29.77
CA TRP A 103 0.99 22.90 -30.34
C TRP A 103 2.03 22.62 -31.42
N ARG A 104 1.78 23.11 -32.64
CA ARG A 104 2.70 22.96 -33.77
C ARG A 104 3.15 24.33 -34.25
N TYR A 105 4.46 24.49 -34.49
CA TYR A 105 5.03 25.70 -35.07
C TYR A 105 6.04 25.37 -36.16
N THR A 106 5.80 25.89 -37.36
CA THR A 106 6.66 25.70 -38.51
C THR A 106 7.74 26.78 -38.56
N LEU A 107 9.00 26.39 -38.51
CA LEU A 107 10.16 27.25 -38.68
C LEU A 107 10.33 27.62 -40.17
N GLU A 108 10.38 28.91 -40.48
CA GLU A 108 10.53 29.39 -41.88
C GLU A 108 11.93 29.14 -42.48
N SER A 109 12.91 28.65 -41.69
CA SER A 109 14.26 28.34 -42.15
C SER A 109 14.53 26.84 -42.19
N SER A 110 15.03 26.37 -43.33
CA SER A 110 15.52 24.99 -43.52
C SER A 110 16.89 24.72 -42.91
N ASN A 111 17.66 25.79 -42.68
CA ASN A 111 19.03 25.75 -42.17
C ASN A 111 19.13 26.59 -40.90
N PHE A 112 19.37 25.93 -39.78
CA PHE A 112 19.76 26.54 -38.51
C PHE A 112 21.03 25.87 -38.01
N SER A 113 21.77 26.55 -37.15
CA SER A 113 22.87 26.02 -36.33
C SER A 113 22.38 25.59 -34.95
N THR A 114 21.33 26.21 -34.41
CA THR A 114 20.67 25.80 -33.17
C THR A 114 19.20 26.21 -33.16
N VAL A 115 18.33 25.38 -32.58
CA VAL A 115 16.98 25.77 -32.14
C VAL A 115 16.93 25.60 -30.63
N GLU A 116 16.50 26.61 -29.90
CA GLU A 116 16.36 26.59 -28.44
C GLU A 116 14.89 26.87 -28.10
N LEU A 117 14.26 25.96 -27.36
CA LEU A 117 12.95 26.17 -26.74
C LEU A 117 13.16 26.42 -25.25
N LYS A 118 12.67 27.55 -24.76
CA LYS A 118 12.45 27.79 -23.35
C LYS A 118 10.97 27.71 -23.08
N ILE A 119 10.57 26.84 -22.17
CA ILE A 119 9.18 26.64 -21.78
C ILE A 119 9.10 26.68 -20.26
N GLU A 120 8.18 27.46 -19.75
CA GLU A 120 7.97 27.58 -18.31
C GLU A 120 6.74 26.77 -17.93
N LEU A 121 6.93 25.69 -17.16
CA LEU A 121 5.89 24.73 -16.83
C LEU A 121 5.51 24.80 -15.35
N GLY A 122 4.21 24.85 -15.10
CA GLY A 122 3.58 24.69 -13.79
C GLY A 122 2.71 23.44 -13.78
N PHE A 123 2.77 22.67 -12.69
CA PHE A 123 1.98 21.45 -12.54
C PHE A 123 1.00 21.61 -11.37
N TYR A 124 -0.28 21.30 -11.59
CA TYR A 124 -1.31 21.38 -10.56
C TYR A 124 -2.10 20.07 -10.49
N GLY A 125 -2.19 19.48 -9.30
CA GLY A 125 -2.94 18.25 -9.05
C GLY A 125 -3.60 18.25 -7.67
N TYR A 126 -4.83 17.74 -7.58
CA TYR A 126 -5.54 17.54 -6.31
C TYR A 126 -5.75 16.04 -6.05
N TYR A 127 -5.24 15.55 -4.91
CA TYR A 127 -5.40 14.21 -4.30
C TYR A 127 -4.32 13.15 -4.57
N TYR A 128 -4.24 12.23 -3.59
CA TYR A 128 -3.42 11.02 -3.59
C TYR A 128 -3.84 10.10 -4.73
N SER A 129 -3.07 10.09 -5.81
CA SER A 129 -3.23 9.06 -6.82
C SER A 129 -2.42 7.82 -6.47
N THR A 130 -2.95 6.66 -6.88
CA THR A 130 -2.24 5.38 -6.85
C THR A 130 -1.03 5.41 -7.78
N THR A 131 -0.15 4.43 -7.67
CA THR A 131 1.10 4.25 -8.45
C THR A 131 0.91 4.09 -9.97
N SER A 132 -0.26 4.44 -10.52
CA SER A 132 -0.71 4.14 -11.87
C SER A 132 -0.95 5.38 -12.74
N ASP A 133 -0.90 6.58 -12.17
CA ASP A 133 -1.09 7.81 -12.96
C ASP A 133 0.24 8.31 -13.49
N PHE A 134 0.27 8.58 -14.79
CA PHE A 134 1.42 9.15 -15.49
C PHE A 134 0.95 10.01 -16.67
N TRP A 135 1.78 10.95 -17.07
CA TRP A 135 1.60 11.72 -18.28
C TRP A 135 2.95 11.88 -18.98
N ILE A 136 2.88 11.97 -20.30
CA ILE A 136 4.03 12.06 -21.19
C ILE A 136 3.88 13.34 -21.99
N LEU A 137 4.86 14.24 -21.89
CA LEU A 137 4.96 15.45 -22.71
C LEU A 137 6.06 15.24 -23.75
N ASN A 138 5.64 15.02 -24.99
CA ASN A 138 6.49 14.88 -26.15
C ASN A 138 6.76 16.25 -26.77
N ILE A 139 8.02 16.69 -26.77
CA ILE A 139 8.47 17.91 -27.42
C ILE A 139 9.46 17.54 -28.53
N GLY A 140 8.99 17.57 -29.77
CA GLY A 140 9.78 17.18 -30.94
C GLY A 140 10.10 18.34 -31.88
N LEU A 141 11.24 18.22 -32.57
CA LEU A 141 11.59 19.00 -33.74
C LEU A 141 11.69 18.05 -34.95
N GLU A 142 10.77 18.17 -35.89
CA GLU A 142 10.57 17.25 -37.00
C GLU A 142 10.84 17.94 -38.35
N ASN A 143 11.39 17.22 -39.31
CA ASN A 143 11.52 17.65 -40.70
C ASN A 143 11.06 16.52 -41.60
N ASP A 144 9.80 16.57 -42.01
CA ASP A 144 9.16 15.56 -42.87
C ASP A 144 9.87 15.40 -44.23
N ASP A 145 10.45 16.49 -44.76
CA ASP A 145 11.14 16.47 -46.06
C ASP A 145 12.49 15.75 -45.99
N LEU A 146 13.17 15.81 -44.84
CA LEU A 146 14.44 15.12 -44.59
C LEU A 146 14.27 13.76 -43.90
N GLY A 147 13.08 13.48 -43.37
CA GLY A 147 12.82 12.29 -42.55
C GLY A 147 13.56 12.30 -41.22
N ILE A 148 13.89 13.48 -40.70
CA ILE A 148 14.60 13.67 -39.44
C ILE A 148 13.57 14.07 -38.38
N SER A 149 13.56 13.40 -37.23
CA SER A 149 12.75 13.79 -36.07
C SER A 149 13.62 13.68 -34.83
N ARG A 150 13.61 14.72 -34.01
CA ARG A 150 14.35 14.79 -32.75
C ARG A 150 13.37 15.05 -31.64
N VAL A 151 12.99 13.99 -30.93
CA VAL A 151 11.94 14.04 -29.92
C VAL A 151 12.57 13.99 -28.55
N VAL A 152 12.28 15.02 -27.76
CA VAL A 152 12.51 15.03 -26.33
C VAL A 152 11.20 14.59 -25.68
N GLU A 153 11.20 13.41 -25.09
CA GLU A 153 10.06 12.92 -24.31
C GLU A 153 10.29 13.25 -22.82
N MET A 154 9.30 13.88 -22.20
CA MET A 154 9.24 14.09 -20.76
C MET A 154 8.25 13.09 -20.17
N ASP A 155 8.75 12.11 -19.45
CA ASP A 155 7.91 11.18 -18.69
C ASP A 155 7.87 11.61 -17.22
N VAL A 156 6.65 11.74 -16.69
CA VAL A 156 6.45 12.02 -15.27
C VAL A 156 5.57 10.90 -14.68
N ARG A 157 6.22 9.96 -14.01
CA ARG A 157 5.61 8.83 -13.31
C ARG A 157 5.66 9.04 -11.79
N GLY A 158 4.57 8.73 -11.08
CA GLY A 158 4.66 8.46 -9.64
C GLY A 158 3.42 8.77 -8.80
N PRO A 159 3.37 8.24 -7.55
CA PRO A 159 2.34 8.59 -6.58
C PRO A 159 2.50 10.06 -6.17
N VAL A 160 1.72 10.94 -6.80
CA VAL A 160 1.72 12.36 -6.52
C VAL A 160 1.09 12.61 -5.15
N THR A 161 1.90 12.70 -4.10
CA THR A 161 1.41 13.12 -2.79
C THR A 161 1.79 14.56 -2.49
N TRP A 162 0.74 15.37 -2.32
CA TRP A 162 0.67 16.68 -1.64
C TRP A 162 0.90 17.97 -2.46
N ASN A 163 -0.22 18.68 -2.63
CA ASN A 163 -0.39 20.14 -2.60
C ASN A 163 0.69 20.93 -3.36
N PHE A 164 0.69 20.82 -4.69
CA PHE A 164 1.45 21.70 -5.56
C PHE A 164 1.02 23.14 -5.34
N ASN A 165 1.87 23.87 -4.63
CA ASN A 165 1.90 25.31 -4.64
C ASN A 165 3.26 25.71 -5.19
N ASN A 166 3.63 25.21 -6.38
CA ASN A 166 4.96 25.39 -6.93
C ASN A 166 4.96 26.28 -8.15
N GLN A 167 5.99 27.11 -8.15
CA GLN A 167 6.33 28.15 -9.11
C GLN A 167 6.56 27.52 -10.47
N ASN A 168 6.19 28.25 -11.51
CA ASN A 168 6.52 27.93 -12.89
C ASN A 168 8.05 27.78 -12.98
N ASN A 169 8.53 26.63 -13.46
CA ASN A 169 9.97 26.37 -13.63
C ASN A 169 10.33 26.47 -15.10
N GLU A 170 11.46 27.11 -15.40
CA GLU A 170 11.98 27.18 -16.77
C GLU A 170 12.65 25.86 -17.14
N HIS A 171 12.26 25.33 -18.29
CA HIS A 171 12.83 24.18 -18.96
C HIS A 171 13.39 24.65 -20.30
N THR A 172 14.63 24.31 -20.58
CA THR A 172 15.32 24.67 -21.83
C THR A 172 15.71 23.42 -22.59
N ILE A 173 15.27 23.33 -23.84
CA ILE A 173 15.65 22.29 -24.80
C ILE A 173 16.42 22.95 -25.93
N LEU A 174 17.60 22.42 -26.25
CA LEU A 174 18.48 22.94 -27.29
C LEU A 174 18.78 21.86 -28.32
N TRP A 175 18.28 22.02 -29.54
CA TRP A 175 18.61 21.21 -30.70
C TRP A 175 19.79 21.81 -31.48
N SER A 176 20.82 21.02 -31.75
CA SER A 176 21.99 21.44 -32.54
C SER A 176 21.72 21.26 -34.03
N GLY A 177 21.76 22.34 -34.80
CA GLY A 177 21.45 22.35 -36.22
C GLY A 177 22.52 21.70 -37.09
N GLY A 178 22.11 20.63 -37.78
CA GLY A 178 22.87 19.99 -38.85
C GLY A 178 22.14 18.77 -39.37
N ALA A 179 21.87 18.71 -40.67
CA ALA A 179 21.46 17.50 -41.40
C ALA A 179 22.60 16.46 -41.52
N GLN A 180 23.53 16.49 -40.57
CA GLN A 180 24.59 15.52 -40.40
C GLN A 180 24.37 14.94 -39.02
N GLU A 181 23.74 13.79 -38.99
CA GLU A 181 23.85 12.85 -37.89
C GLU A 181 25.35 12.71 -37.55
N ILE A 182 25.77 13.24 -36.41
CA ILE A 182 27.12 13.02 -35.91
C ILE A 182 27.03 11.70 -35.16
N ASP A 183 27.85 10.73 -35.53
CA ASP A 183 28.03 9.46 -34.84
C ASP A 183 29.48 9.50 -34.34
N SER A 184 29.66 9.99 -33.12
CA SER A 184 30.96 10.36 -32.56
C SER A 184 31.84 9.14 -32.30
N ASP A 185 31.25 8.02 -31.90
CA ASP A 185 31.96 6.79 -31.55
C ASP A 185 31.88 5.67 -32.61
N GLN A 186 31.11 5.88 -33.68
CA GLN A 186 30.97 5.04 -34.87
C GLN A 186 30.29 3.69 -34.61
N ASP A 187 29.35 3.64 -33.67
CA ASP A 187 28.57 2.44 -33.38
C ASP A 187 27.30 2.29 -34.26
N GLY A 188 27.00 3.30 -35.07
CA GLY A 188 25.87 3.35 -35.98
C GLY A 188 24.61 3.98 -35.39
N PHE A 189 24.69 4.51 -34.18
CA PHE A 189 23.71 5.39 -33.56
C PHE A 189 24.21 6.83 -33.62
N THR A 190 23.30 7.78 -33.59
CA THR A 190 23.59 9.18 -33.87
C THR A 190 23.56 9.95 -32.56
N ASP A 191 24.62 10.69 -32.24
CA ASP A 191 24.73 11.53 -31.06
C ASP A 191 23.45 12.33 -30.85
N ALA A 192 23.08 12.51 -29.58
CA ALA A 192 21.92 13.30 -29.23
C ALA A 192 21.85 14.66 -29.94
N GLY A 193 20.86 14.78 -30.83
CA GLY A 193 20.58 15.98 -31.60
C GLY A 193 19.86 17.05 -30.78
N ALA A 194 19.55 16.75 -29.51
CA ALA A 194 18.93 17.64 -28.54
C ALA A 194 19.63 17.49 -27.17
N THR A 195 19.70 18.59 -26.44
CA THR A 195 20.12 18.61 -25.03
C THR A 195 19.03 19.27 -24.21
N TYR A 196 18.88 18.84 -22.95
CA TYR A 196 17.88 19.36 -22.04
C TYR A 196 18.52 19.89 -20.76
N SER A 197 18.00 21.01 -20.24
CA SER A 197 18.32 21.52 -18.91
C SER A 197 17.08 22.15 -18.27
N GLY A 198 16.81 21.83 -17.01
CA GLY A 198 15.69 22.39 -16.25
C GLY A 198 15.59 21.75 -14.87
N THR A 199 14.74 22.30 -14.00
CA THR A 199 14.59 21.82 -12.62
C THR A 199 13.15 21.41 -12.32
N CYS A 200 12.96 20.15 -11.93
CA CYS A 200 11.68 19.65 -11.45
C CYS A 200 11.66 19.68 -9.91
N SER A 201 11.19 20.79 -9.34
CA SER A 201 11.12 20.94 -7.88
C SER A 201 9.88 20.26 -7.31
N GLY A 202 10.03 19.20 -6.49
CA GLY A 202 8.94 18.57 -5.72
C GLY A 202 8.53 17.16 -6.15
N LEU A 203 9.27 16.51 -7.06
CA LEU A 203 9.13 15.08 -7.35
C LEU A 203 10.00 14.28 -6.38
N SER A 204 9.47 13.19 -5.82
CA SER A 204 10.19 12.33 -4.87
C SER A 204 11.23 11.41 -5.52
N SER A 205 11.18 11.25 -6.84
CA SER A 205 12.24 10.68 -7.68
C SER A 205 12.91 11.83 -8.45
N SER A 206 14.23 11.93 -8.34
CA SER A 206 15.08 12.88 -9.07
C SER A 206 15.24 12.42 -10.52
N PRO A 207 15.60 13.31 -11.47
CA PRO A 207 14.81 14.44 -12.00
C PRO A 207 13.56 13.94 -12.76
N CYS A 208 12.82 14.81 -13.47
CA CYS A 208 11.87 14.29 -14.48
C CYS A 208 12.65 13.39 -15.45
N ASP A 209 12.17 12.20 -15.78
CA ASP A 209 12.85 11.32 -16.73
C ASP A 209 12.68 11.93 -18.14
N PHE A 210 13.76 12.53 -18.65
CA PHE A 210 13.80 13.08 -20.01
C PHE A 210 14.45 12.05 -20.91
N ASN A 211 13.64 11.38 -21.73
CA ASN A 211 14.12 10.43 -22.72
C ASN A 211 14.41 11.19 -24.02
N LEU A 212 15.69 11.22 -24.41
CA LEU A 212 16.10 11.61 -25.76
C LEU A 212 15.89 10.41 -26.67
N LEU A 213 14.65 10.24 -27.13
CA LEU A 213 14.25 9.03 -27.86
C LEU A 213 14.98 8.94 -29.20
N GLY A 214 15.70 7.83 -29.41
CA GLY A 214 16.31 7.47 -30.69
C GLY A 214 17.71 8.04 -30.93
N ASP A 215 18.26 8.73 -29.95
CA ASP A 215 19.57 9.37 -29.98
C ASP A 215 20.56 8.57 -29.11
N ASP A 216 21.83 8.52 -29.50
CA ASP A 216 22.89 7.91 -28.71
C ASP A 216 23.13 8.70 -27.41
N GLN A 217 22.73 8.10 -26.29
CA GLN A 217 22.89 8.66 -24.94
C GLN A 217 24.34 8.55 -24.43
N PHE A 218 25.21 7.81 -25.12
CA PHE A 218 26.62 7.69 -24.79
C PHE A 218 27.55 8.00 -25.98
N PRO A 219 27.62 9.27 -26.45
CA PRO A 219 28.35 9.69 -27.67
C PRO A 219 29.85 9.34 -27.75
N ASP A 220 30.45 8.90 -26.65
CA ASP A 220 31.87 8.54 -26.55
C ASP A 220 32.09 7.03 -26.26
N ASN A 221 31.02 6.23 -26.15
CA ASN A 221 31.06 4.82 -25.75
C ASN A 221 30.34 3.92 -26.76
N PRO A 222 31.07 3.33 -27.74
CA PRO A 222 30.48 2.63 -28.89
C PRO A 222 29.87 1.27 -28.53
N THR A 223 29.71 1.00 -27.24
CA THR A 223 29.15 -0.23 -26.70
C THR A 223 27.87 0.03 -25.91
N GLN A 224 27.50 1.29 -25.72
CA GLN A 224 26.29 1.73 -25.04
C GLN A 224 25.56 2.75 -25.91
N GLN A 225 24.23 2.75 -25.85
CA GLN A 225 23.38 3.60 -26.70
C GLN A 225 22.19 4.18 -25.95
N THR A 226 21.63 3.40 -25.03
CA THR A 226 20.42 3.71 -24.28
C THR A 226 20.70 3.67 -22.78
N ASP A 227 20.08 4.59 -22.06
CA ASP A 227 20.07 4.76 -20.61
C ASP A 227 18.62 5.09 -20.24
N ARG A 228 17.86 4.05 -19.86
CA ARG A 228 16.41 4.16 -19.72
C ARG A 228 15.98 4.85 -18.44
N ASP A 229 16.77 4.74 -17.38
CA ASP A 229 16.46 5.33 -16.08
C ASP A 229 17.29 6.58 -15.75
N GLY A 230 18.22 6.95 -16.64
CA GLY A 230 18.94 8.22 -16.62
C GLY A 230 20.04 8.29 -15.57
N ASP A 231 20.56 7.17 -15.09
CA ASP A 231 21.57 7.11 -14.05
C ASP A 231 23.02 7.24 -14.58
N GLY A 232 23.18 7.24 -15.90
CA GLY A 232 24.45 7.35 -16.60
C GLY A 232 25.18 6.02 -16.82
N TYR A 233 24.52 4.88 -16.61
CA TYR A 233 25.00 3.55 -16.99
C TYR A 233 24.13 2.99 -18.11
N GLY A 234 24.76 2.36 -19.11
CA GLY A 234 24.03 1.99 -20.33
C GLY A 234 23.37 0.61 -20.25
N ASP A 235 22.16 0.51 -20.79
CA ASP A 235 21.29 -0.68 -20.75
C ASP A 235 21.86 -1.91 -21.50
N ASN A 236 22.84 -1.74 -22.40
CA ASN A 236 23.33 -2.87 -23.19
C ASN A 236 24.15 -3.79 -22.27
N PRO A 237 23.70 -5.04 -21.99
CA PRO A 237 24.37 -5.93 -21.04
C PRO A 237 25.74 -6.41 -21.54
N ASN A 238 26.02 -6.26 -22.85
CA ASN A 238 27.33 -6.56 -23.43
C ASN A 238 28.20 -5.31 -23.57
N GLY A 239 27.70 -4.15 -23.16
CA GLY A 239 28.39 -2.88 -23.20
C GLY A 239 29.40 -2.73 -22.08
N SER A 240 30.30 -1.77 -22.24
CA SER A 240 31.21 -1.38 -21.16
C SER A 240 30.42 -0.67 -20.06
N MET A 241 30.72 -1.01 -18.80
CA MET A 241 30.01 -0.48 -17.62
C MET A 241 28.48 -0.62 -17.75
N ALA A 242 28.02 -1.79 -18.20
CA ALA A 242 26.61 -2.07 -18.38
C ALA A 242 25.84 -1.99 -17.06
N ASP A 243 24.70 -1.35 -17.12
CA ASP A 243 23.74 -1.30 -16.03
C ASP A 243 23.15 -2.69 -15.78
N GLN A 244 23.26 -3.18 -14.54
CA GLN A 244 22.66 -4.44 -14.11
C GLN A 244 21.17 -4.31 -13.74
N PHE A 245 20.65 -3.09 -13.54
CA PHE A 245 19.25 -2.80 -13.25
C PHE A 245 18.68 -1.65 -14.12
N PRO A 246 18.45 -1.87 -15.43
CA PRO A 246 18.06 -0.85 -16.43
C PRO A 246 16.72 -0.11 -16.24
N ASP A 247 16.07 -0.27 -15.10
CA ASP A 247 14.80 0.38 -14.77
C ASP A 247 14.84 0.98 -13.34
N ASN A 248 16.02 1.04 -12.71
CA ASN A 248 16.21 1.49 -11.34
C ASN A 248 17.45 2.39 -11.21
N SER A 249 17.24 3.70 -11.39
CA SER A 249 18.31 4.72 -11.41
C SER A 249 19.14 4.88 -10.14
N GLN A 250 18.84 4.08 -9.11
CA GLN A 250 19.58 4.02 -7.85
C GLN A 250 20.54 2.83 -7.79
N GLN A 251 20.45 1.86 -8.71
CA GLN A 251 21.19 0.61 -8.70
C GLN A 251 21.69 0.32 -10.12
N TRP A 252 22.99 0.09 -10.28
CA TRP A 252 23.59 -0.18 -11.59
C TRP A 252 24.66 -1.28 -11.57
N ASN A 253 25.08 -1.70 -10.37
CA ASN A 253 26.12 -2.70 -10.18
C ASN A 253 25.59 -3.87 -9.36
N ASP A 254 25.94 -5.09 -9.77
CA ASP A 254 25.65 -6.36 -9.09
C ASP A 254 26.87 -7.27 -9.27
N LEU A 255 27.81 -7.19 -8.32
CA LEU A 255 29.12 -7.80 -8.47
C LEU A 255 29.10 -9.33 -8.33
N ASP A 256 28.16 -9.90 -7.58
CA ASP A 256 28.04 -11.35 -7.39
C ASP A 256 26.86 -12.01 -8.12
N GLY A 257 26.00 -11.20 -8.74
CA GLY A 257 24.93 -11.67 -9.63
C GLY A 257 23.74 -12.24 -8.87
N ASP A 258 23.47 -11.76 -7.66
CA ASP A 258 22.36 -12.23 -6.83
C ASP A 258 21.03 -11.50 -7.10
N GLY A 259 21.07 -10.44 -7.91
CA GLY A 259 19.91 -9.64 -8.25
C GLY A 259 19.59 -8.54 -7.23
N VAL A 260 20.47 -8.27 -6.28
CA VAL A 260 20.43 -7.12 -5.37
C VAL A 260 21.55 -6.14 -5.75
N GLY A 261 21.22 -4.88 -5.96
CA GLY A 261 22.22 -3.91 -6.39
C GLY A 261 23.17 -3.49 -5.27
N ASP A 262 24.46 -3.31 -5.59
CA ASP A 262 25.53 -2.98 -4.64
C ASP A 262 25.45 -1.53 -4.10
N ASN A 263 24.75 -0.65 -4.80
CA ASN A 263 24.86 0.78 -4.56
C ASN A 263 24.16 1.16 -3.26
N TYR A 264 24.94 1.74 -2.33
CA TYR A 264 24.41 2.15 -1.04
C TYR A 264 23.51 3.38 -1.20
N ILE A 265 22.19 3.17 -1.03
CA ILE A 265 21.23 4.26 -0.85
C ILE A 265 20.77 4.35 0.60
N ALA A 266 20.41 5.57 1.04
CA ALA A 266 20.07 5.84 2.44
C ALA A 266 18.86 5.04 2.97
N SER A 267 18.07 4.42 2.09
CA SER A 267 16.95 3.52 2.41
C SER A 267 17.34 2.07 2.65
N ASN A 268 18.64 1.73 2.71
CA ASN A 268 19.15 0.39 3.03
C ASN A 268 18.68 -0.71 2.04
N SER A 269 18.56 -0.37 0.76
CA SER A 269 18.19 -1.31 -0.30
C SER A 269 19.37 -1.82 -1.14
N GLY A 270 20.59 -1.46 -0.77
CA GLY A 270 21.79 -2.00 -1.40
C GLY A 270 22.20 -3.32 -0.77
N ASP A 271 22.93 -4.14 -1.51
CA ASP A 271 23.43 -5.43 -1.05
C ASP A 271 24.36 -5.25 0.18
N SER A 272 24.03 -5.98 1.24
CA SER A 272 24.79 -6.05 2.48
C SER A 272 26.00 -7.00 2.39
N CYS A 273 26.07 -7.81 1.33
CA CYS A 273 27.12 -8.76 1.01
C CYS A 273 27.65 -8.64 -0.45
N PRO A 274 28.12 -7.46 -0.94
CA PRO A 274 28.41 -7.17 -2.37
C PRO A 274 29.38 -8.08 -3.13
N ASN A 275 29.99 -9.09 -2.51
CA ASN A 275 30.95 -9.99 -3.14
C ASN A 275 30.59 -11.46 -2.87
N THR A 276 29.41 -11.74 -2.34
CA THR A 276 29.01 -13.05 -1.88
C THR A 276 27.51 -13.19 -2.09
N TRP A 277 27.19 -13.87 -3.19
CA TRP A 277 25.83 -14.20 -3.57
C TRP A 277 24.99 -14.63 -2.37
N GLY A 278 23.79 -14.06 -2.26
CA GLY A 278 22.83 -14.41 -1.25
C GLY A 278 21.38 -14.18 -1.66
N ASN A 279 20.48 -14.47 -0.74
CA ASN A 279 19.03 -14.49 -0.97
C ASN A 279 18.23 -14.03 0.25
N SER A 280 18.90 -13.60 1.33
CA SER A 280 18.23 -13.03 2.51
C SER A 280 17.52 -11.72 2.16
N THR A 281 16.43 -11.45 2.86
CA THR A 281 15.50 -10.34 2.54
C THR A 281 15.08 -9.49 3.73
N ARG A 282 15.26 -9.96 4.98
CA ARG A 282 14.73 -9.29 6.18
C ARG A 282 15.73 -8.36 6.88
N ASP A 283 16.95 -8.82 7.10
CA ASP A 283 17.93 -8.09 7.93
C ASP A 283 19.12 -7.54 7.13
N ARG A 284 19.70 -8.38 6.28
CA ARG A 284 20.92 -8.09 5.52
C ARG A 284 20.72 -8.50 4.08
N LEU A 285 19.92 -7.73 3.35
CA LEU A 285 19.56 -7.96 1.95
C LEU A 285 20.78 -8.40 1.11
N GLY A 286 20.63 -9.46 0.31
CA GLY A 286 21.67 -10.01 -0.58
C GLY A 286 22.73 -10.89 0.11
N CYS A 287 22.58 -11.17 1.40
CA CYS A 287 23.46 -12.13 2.10
C CYS A 287 22.93 -13.56 2.04
N LEU A 288 23.83 -14.54 2.21
CA LEU A 288 23.49 -15.96 2.25
C LEU A 288 22.41 -16.26 3.31
N ASP A 289 21.37 -16.99 2.88
CA ASP A 289 20.25 -17.52 3.66
C ASP A 289 19.97 -18.94 3.16
N ILE A 290 20.55 -19.92 3.84
CA ILE A 290 20.60 -21.31 3.35
C ILE A 290 19.25 -22.03 3.40
N ASP A 291 18.36 -21.68 4.33
CA ASP A 291 17.04 -22.30 4.46
C ASP A 291 15.89 -21.51 3.79
N GLY A 292 16.15 -20.24 3.43
CA GLY A 292 15.26 -19.39 2.67
C GLY A 292 14.12 -18.78 3.49
N ASP A 293 14.30 -18.59 4.80
CA ASP A 293 13.29 -18.00 5.67
C ASP A 293 13.26 -16.46 5.66
N GLY A 294 14.29 -15.87 5.04
CA GLY A 294 14.49 -14.45 4.82
C GLY A 294 15.52 -13.82 5.74
N TRP A 295 15.96 -14.48 6.82
CA TRP A 295 17.05 -14.02 7.68
C TRP A 295 18.40 -14.51 7.14
N SER A 296 19.42 -13.66 7.16
CA SER A 296 20.76 -14.11 6.77
C SER A 296 21.35 -15.10 7.79
N ASP A 297 22.16 -16.07 7.34
CA ASP A 297 22.83 -17.09 8.18
C ASP A 297 23.57 -16.48 9.39
N LEU A 298 24.04 -15.23 9.28
CA LEU A 298 24.78 -14.54 10.35
C LEU A 298 23.87 -14.03 11.49
N ARG A 299 22.57 -13.87 11.22
CA ARG A 299 21.57 -13.31 12.13
C ARG A 299 20.41 -14.25 12.44
N ASP A 300 20.41 -15.40 11.81
CA ASP A 300 19.54 -16.53 12.09
C ASP A 300 20.11 -17.39 13.24
N ASP A 301 19.27 -17.67 14.24
CA ASP A 301 19.58 -18.54 15.38
C ASP A 301 19.35 -20.04 15.06
N CYS A 302 18.74 -20.34 13.90
CA CYS A 302 18.43 -21.65 13.35
C CYS A 302 18.79 -21.75 11.84
N PRO A 303 20.02 -21.41 11.41
CA PRO A 303 20.36 -21.15 10.01
C PRO A 303 20.05 -22.28 9.01
N ASP A 304 20.05 -23.54 9.43
CA ASP A 304 19.79 -24.68 8.53
C ASP A 304 18.31 -25.13 8.54
N VAL A 305 17.43 -24.42 9.24
CA VAL A 305 16.05 -24.85 9.54
C VAL A 305 15.10 -23.67 9.46
N TRP A 306 14.33 -23.64 8.37
CA TRP A 306 13.35 -22.59 8.12
C TRP A 306 12.51 -22.24 9.34
N GLY A 307 12.40 -20.95 9.64
CA GLY A 307 11.62 -20.45 10.75
C GLY A 307 10.96 -19.09 10.51
N ASN A 308 10.14 -18.68 11.47
CA ASN A 308 9.37 -17.43 11.42
C ASN A 308 9.37 -16.66 12.73
N SER A 309 9.92 -17.23 13.81
CA SER A 309 10.06 -16.56 15.10
C SER A 309 10.88 -15.28 14.97
N THR A 310 10.51 -14.25 15.74
CA THR A 310 11.15 -12.93 15.68
C THR A 310 11.57 -12.37 17.03
N PHE A 311 11.06 -12.92 18.13
CA PHE A 311 11.24 -12.33 19.45
C PHE A 311 12.46 -12.87 20.21
N ASP A 312 12.56 -14.19 20.39
CA ASP A 312 13.54 -14.83 21.27
C ASP A 312 14.73 -15.42 20.51
N ARG A 313 14.46 -16.30 19.54
CA ARG A 313 15.44 -16.94 18.65
C ARG A 313 14.98 -16.67 17.24
N ARG A 314 15.64 -15.78 16.50
CA ARG A 314 15.16 -15.35 15.18
C ARG A 314 15.44 -16.42 14.13
N GLY A 315 14.50 -16.62 13.21
CA GLY A 315 14.61 -17.60 12.13
C GLY A 315 14.41 -19.05 12.57
N CYS A 316 13.87 -19.26 13.77
CA CYS A 316 13.54 -20.59 14.27
C CYS A 316 12.05 -20.92 14.02
N PRO A 317 11.68 -22.22 13.99
CA PRO A 317 10.28 -22.62 13.90
C PRO A 317 9.43 -21.98 15.00
N ASP A 318 8.30 -21.39 14.60
CA ASP A 318 7.23 -20.84 15.43
C ASP A 318 5.90 -21.35 14.86
N SER A 319 5.39 -22.40 15.50
CA SER A 319 4.32 -23.26 14.98
C SER A 319 2.92 -22.62 15.06
N ASP A 320 2.70 -21.67 15.98
CA ASP A 320 1.41 -20.99 16.15
C ASP A 320 1.42 -19.50 15.77
N GLY A 321 2.59 -18.93 15.53
CA GLY A 321 2.78 -17.59 14.99
C GLY A 321 2.66 -16.48 16.03
N ASP A 322 3.08 -16.74 17.26
CA ASP A 322 3.03 -15.79 18.37
C ASP A 322 4.32 -14.97 18.59
N ASP A 323 5.27 -15.13 17.66
CA ASP A 323 6.62 -14.55 17.59
C ASP A 323 7.71 -15.28 18.40
N TYR A 324 7.38 -16.27 19.24
CA TYR A 324 8.33 -17.06 20.02
C TYR A 324 8.64 -18.40 19.34
N SER A 325 9.87 -18.88 19.50
CA SER A 325 10.29 -20.15 18.92
C SER A 325 9.73 -21.37 19.68
N ASP A 326 9.41 -22.45 18.95
CA ASP A 326 8.92 -23.74 19.48
C ASP A 326 9.81 -24.35 20.57
N GLU A 327 11.10 -23.99 20.62
CA GLU A 327 12.04 -24.52 21.63
C GLU A 327 11.90 -23.83 22.99
N VAL A 328 11.44 -22.59 23.01
CA VAL A 328 11.29 -21.77 24.22
C VAL A 328 9.83 -21.67 24.66
N ASP A 329 8.90 -21.83 23.72
CA ASP A 329 7.47 -21.84 23.98
C ASP A 329 7.03 -23.14 24.69
N GLU A 330 6.42 -23.01 25.86
CA GLU A 330 5.85 -24.14 26.61
C GLU A 330 4.54 -24.65 26.00
N PHE A 331 3.89 -23.84 25.15
CA PHE A 331 2.68 -24.14 24.42
C PHE A 331 2.80 -23.87 22.89
N PRO A 332 3.67 -24.58 22.14
CA PRO A 332 3.97 -24.29 20.71
C PRO A 332 2.83 -24.41 19.69
N ASN A 333 1.59 -24.60 20.14
CA ASN A 333 0.42 -24.70 19.27
C ASN A 333 -0.73 -23.82 19.77
N ASP A 334 -0.49 -22.97 20.76
CA ASP A 334 -1.46 -22.04 21.32
C ASP A 334 -0.86 -20.62 21.34
N PRO A 335 -1.20 -19.77 20.35
CA PRO A 335 -0.57 -18.46 20.19
C PRO A 335 -1.01 -17.45 21.26
N THR A 336 -1.74 -17.90 22.28
CA THR A 336 -2.14 -17.10 23.42
C THR A 336 -1.38 -17.45 24.69
N GLU A 337 -0.48 -18.44 24.66
CA GLU A 337 0.27 -18.92 25.81
C GLU A 337 1.73 -19.19 25.44
N ILE A 338 2.66 -18.76 26.29
CA ILE A 338 4.11 -18.99 26.08
C ILE A 338 4.74 -19.72 27.29
N ARG A 339 4.09 -19.66 28.46
CA ARG A 339 4.71 -20.01 29.74
C ARG A 339 3.73 -20.72 30.66
N ASP A 340 4.23 -21.70 31.40
CA ASP A 340 3.55 -22.40 32.49
C ASP A 340 4.42 -22.30 33.76
N ARG A 341 4.17 -21.29 34.61
CA ARG A 341 5.08 -21.00 35.73
C ARG A 341 5.15 -22.08 36.80
N ASP A 342 4.07 -22.81 37.02
CA ASP A 342 4.02 -23.83 38.08
C ASP A 342 4.00 -25.27 37.56
N GLY A 343 3.80 -25.47 36.26
CA GLY A 343 3.92 -26.74 35.58
C GLY A 343 2.68 -27.61 35.67
N ASP A 344 1.49 -27.02 35.84
CA ASP A 344 0.23 -27.74 35.97
C ASP A 344 -0.43 -28.10 34.62
N GLY A 345 0.10 -27.53 33.53
CA GLY A 345 -0.34 -27.74 32.16
C GLY A 345 -1.39 -26.74 31.66
N VAL A 346 -1.74 -25.72 32.45
CA VAL A 346 -2.55 -24.57 32.04
C VAL A 346 -1.61 -23.36 31.87
N GLY A 347 -1.71 -22.67 30.74
CA GLY A 347 -0.83 -21.53 30.47
C GLY A 347 -1.12 -20.34 31.37
N ASP A 348 -0.08 -19.56 31.64
CA ASP A 348 -0.09 -18.40 32.54
C ASP A 348 -1.20 -17.37 32.26
N ASN A 349 -1.66 -17.24 31.01
CA ASN A 349 -2.71 -16.28 30.64
C ASN A 349 -4.13 -16.83 30.88
N ALA A 350 -4.32 -18.14 30.81
CA ALA A 350 -5.56 -18.85 31.09
C ALA A 350 -5.69 -19.26 32.56
N ASP A 351 -4.58 -19.35 33.28
CA ASP A 351 -4.52 -19.78 34.67
C ASP A 351 -4.85 -18.62 35.64
N TYR A 352 -5.87 -18.82 36.47
CA TYR A 352 -6.27 -17.89 37.53
C TYR A 352 -5.28 -17.86 38.71
N PHE A 353 -4.52 -18.93 38.93
CA PHE A 353 -3.54 -19.10 39.99
C PHE A 353 -2.16 -19.57 39.47
N PRO A 354 -1.47 -18.76 38.64
CA PRO A 354 -0.29 -19.15 37.85
C PRO A 354 1.03 -19.31 38.63
N ASN A 355 0.94 -19.61 39.92
CA ASN A 355 2.08 -20.00 40.75
C ASN A 355 1.69 -21.11 41.74
N ASN A 356 0.56 -21.77 41.54
CA ASN A 356 0.01 -22.82 42.36
C ASN A 356 -0.38 -24.03 41.50
N LEU A 357 0.54 -24.99 41.40
CA LEU A 357 0.43 -26.27 40.70
C LEU A 357 -0.85 -27.11 40.96
N LEU A 358 -1.67 -26.74 41.95
CA LEU A 358 -2.87 -27.46 42.34
C LEU A 358 -4.17 -26.69 42.04
N GLU A 359 -4.12 -25.45 41.51
CA GLU A 359 -5.30 -24.63 41.24
C GLU A 359 -5.13 -23.89 39.92
N TRP A 360 -6.12 -23.94 39.04
CA TRP A 360 -6.08 -23.23 37.74
C TRP A 360 -7.35 -22.46 37.38
N MET A 361 -8.45 -22.72 38.07
CA MET A 361 -9.79 -22.19 37.78
C MET A 361 -10.43 -21.64 39.05
N ASP A 362 -11.20 -20.55 38.89
CA ASP A 362 -12.00 -19.90 39.94
C ASP A 362 -13.40 -19.65 39.37
N SER A 363 -14.28 -20.65 39.52
CA SER A 363 -15.58 -20.71 38.84
C SER A 363 -16.56 -19.63 39.32
N ASP A 364 -16.49 -19.21 40.57
CA ASP A 364 -17.39 -18.21 41.15
C ASP A 364 -16.74 -16.85 41.47
N GLY A 365 -15.41 -16.75 41.32
CA GLY A 365 -14.64 -15.52 41.42
C GLY A 365 -14.40 -15.07 42.86
N ASP A 366 -14.28 -15.99 43.81
CA ASP A 366 -14.05 -15.69 45.22
C ASP A 366 -12.55 -15.66 45.61
N GLY A 367 -11.68 -16.12 44.71
CA GLY A 367 -10.23 -16.16 44.90
C GLY A 367 -9.70 -17.43 45.59
N ARG A 368 -10.54 -18.45 45.79
CA ARG A 368 -10.14 -19.84 46.04
C ARG A 368 -10.25 -20.60 44.74
N GLY A 369 -9.29 -21.48 44.48
CA GLY A 369 -9.34 -22.31 43.29
C GLY A 369 -10.32 -23.47 43.47
N ASP A 370 -10.94 -23.88 42.36
CA ASP A 370 -11.98 -24.91 42.32
C ASP A 370 -11.58 -26.25 42.98
N ASN A 371 -10.29 -26.59 43.07
CA ASN A 371 -9.87 -27.84 43.73
C ASN A 371 -9.82 -27.74 45.26
N SER A 372 -9.66 -26.53 45.80
CA SER A 372 -9.68 -26.25 47.24
C SER A 372 -11.01 -25.68 47.72
N ASP A 373 -11.84 -25.20 46.79
CA ASP A 373 -13.16 -24.65 47.09
C ASP A 373 -14.19 -25.76 47.33
N TRP A 374 -14.93 -25.61 48.42
CA TRP A 374 -16.03 -26.50 48.78
C TRP A 374 -17.26 -26.31 47.89
N ASP A 375 -17.62 -25.07 47.54
CA ASP A 375 -18.79 -24.76 46.70
C ASP A 375 -18.43 -23.81 45.56
N ILE A 376 -17.91 -24.39 44.48
CA ILE A 376 -17.47 -23.73 43.24
C ILE A 376 -18.51 -22.84 42.52
N TYR A 377 -19.72 -22.72 43.04
CA TYR A 377 -20.80 -21.91 42.48
C TYR A 377 -21.28 -20.79 43.41
N ASP A 378 -20.87 -20.75 44.67
CA ASP A 378 -21.24 -19.73 45.63
C ASP A 378 -20.01 -19.07 46.26
N ARG A 379 -19.69 -17.88 45.72
CA ARG A 379 -18.54 -17.07 46.11
C ARG A 379 -18.46 -16.65 47.57
N TYR A 380 -19.46 -17.03 48.37
CA TYR A 380 -19.53 -16.77 49.79
C TYR A 380 -19.34 -18.04 50.63
N GLU A 381 -19.13 -19.23 50.06
CA GLU A 381 -19.08 -20.51 50.79
C GLU A 381 -17.89 -21.40 50.40
N TRP A 382 -16.68 -20.94 50.71
CA TRP A 382 -15.43 -21.60 50.29
C TRP A 382 -14.91 -22.74 51.19
N GLU A 383 -15.56 -23.03 52.31
CA GLU A 383 -15.10 -24.03 53.29
C GLU A 383 -16.30 -24.63 54.05
N ASP A 384 -16.29 -25.94 54.24
CA ASP A 384 -17.19 -26.68 55.14
C ASP A 384 -16.31 -27.44 56.15
N SER A 385 -16.11 -26.82 57.30
CA SER A 385 -15.13 -27.26 58.30
C SER A 385 -15.52 -28.58 58.98
N ASP A 386 -16.82 -28.87 59.10
CA ASP A 386 -17.30 -30.07 59.78
C ASP A 386 -17.92 -31.13 58.85
N GLY A 387 -18.14 -30.78 57.58
CA GLY A 387 -18.61 -31.67 56.53
C GLY A 387 -20.09 -32.00 56.63
N ASP A 388 -20.89 -31.13 57.24
CA ASP A 388 -22.34 -31.34 57.39
C ASP A 388 -23.16 -30.96 56.14
N GLY A 389 -22.51 -30.34 55.15
CA GLY A 389 -23.10 -29.93 53.89
C GLY A 389 -23.64 -28.50 53.88
N VAL A 390 -23.39 -27.71 54.93
CA VAL A 390 -23.65 -26.27 54.99
C VAL A 390 -22.33 -25.53 55.13
N GLY A 391 -22.01 -24.65 54.18
CA GLY A 391 -20.76 -23.89 54.20
C GLY A 391 -20.64 -23.00 55.45
N ASN A 392 -19.39 -22.73 55.84
CA ASN A 392 -19.04 -22.05 57.09
C ASN A 392 -19.69 -20.67 57.27
N ASN A 393 -20.02 -19.95 56.20
CA ASN A 393 -20.65 -18.63 56.31
C ASN A 393 -22.18 -18.72 56.49
N ALA A 394 -22.80 -19.80 56.03
CA ALA A 394 -24.20 -20.15 56.25
C ALA A 394 -24.41 -20.94 57.54
N ASP A 395 -23.37 -21.60 58.06
CA ASP A 395 -23.42 -22.42 59.26
C ASP A 395 -23.25 -21.59 60.55
N VAL A 396 -24.24 -21.70 61.44
CA VAL A 396 -24.20 -21.08 62.78
C VAL A 396 -23.23 -21.82 63.72
N PHE A 397 -22.96 -23.10 63.48
CA PHE A 397 -22.02 -23.94 64.23
C PHE A 397 -21.02 -24.67 63.31
N PRO A 398 -20.09 -23.96 62.62
CA PRO A 398 -19.16 -24.50 61.60
C PRO A 398 -18.22 -25.64 62.00
N GLU A 399 -18.29 -26.13 63.24
CA GLU A 399 -17.38 -27.14 63.79
C GLU A 399 -18.16 -28.29 64.48
N ASP A 400 -19.50 -28.30 64.38
CA ASP A 400 -20.37 -29.32 64.97
C ASP A 400 -21.29 -29.93 63.90
N PRO A 401 -20.94 -31.10 63.34
CA PRO A 401 -21.54 -31.64 62.10
C PRO A 401 -22.95 -32.21 62.27
N ARG A 402 -23.64 -31.77 63.32
CA ARG A 402 -24.99 -32.16 63.71
C ARG A 402 -25.93 -30.97 63.75
N ARG A 403 -25.44 -29.73 63.56
CA ARG A 403 -26.20 -28.51 63.83
C ARG A 403 -25.77 -27.39 62.88
N SER A 404 -26.62 -27.02 61.93
CA SER A 404 -26.30 -25.94 61.00
C SER A 404 -27.06 -24.63 61.32
N GLN A 405 -28.19 -24.72 62.04
CA GLN A 405 -29.05 -23.59 62.41
C GLN A 405 -29.41 -23.54 63.90
N GLU A 406 -29.86 -22.36 64.36
CA GLU A 406 -30.46 -22.20 65.69
C GLU A 406 -31.77 -23.03 65.81
N GLY A 407 -31.68 -24.19 66.46
CA GLY A 407 -32.82 -25.07 66.70
C GLY A 407 -32.61 -26.49 66.17
N ASP A 408 -31.55 -26.72 65.39
CA ASP A 408 -31.14 -28.06 64.99
C ASP A 408 -30.80 -28.89 66.22
N MET A 409 -31.43 -30.06 66.26
CA MET A 409 -31.75 -30.76 67.51
C MET A 409 -30.51 -31.15 68.30
N LEU A 410 -30.48 -30.75 69.57
CA LEU A 410 -30.31 -31.67 70.71
C LEU A 410 -30.71 -30.96 72.01
N GLU A 411 -31.99 -31.06 72.39
CA GLU A 411 -32.26 -31.37 73.79
C GLU A 411 -32.68 -32.83 73.87
N PRO A 412 -31.79 -33.74 74.33
CA PRO A 412 -32.15 -35.11 74.72
C PRO A 412 -33.37 -35.17 75.67
N GLY A 413 -33.73 -34.04 76.30
CA GLY A 413 -34.89 -33.90 77.18
C GLY A 413 -36.24 -33.63 76.50
N LYS A 414 -36.29 -33.07 75.27
CA LYS A 414 -37.58 -32.71 74.63
C LYS A 414 -38.26 -33.88 73.91
N GLN A 415 -37.48 -34.82 73.34
CA GLN A 415 -38.06 -36.02 72.73
C GLN A 415 -38.64 -37.00 73.77
N PHE A 416 -38.08 -37.02 74.98
CA PHE A 416 -38.65 -37.80 76.10
C PHE A 416 -40.01 -37.27 76.54
N PHE A 417 -40.24 -35.94 76.48
CA PHE A 417 -41.51 -35.36 76.91
C PHE A 417 -42.68 -35.77 76.00
N LEU A 418 -42.45 -35.88 74.69
CA LEU A 418 -43.51 -36.23 73.73
C LEU A 418 -43.85 -37.74 73.77
N VAL A 419 -42.85 -38.60 73.96
CA VAL A 419 -43.05 -40.06 74.12
C VAL A 419 -43.74 -40.38 75.46
N VAL A 420 -43.40 -39.69 76.55
CA VAL A 420 -44.06 -39.88 77.86
C VAL A 420 -45.50 -39.39 77.83
N VAL A 421 -45.82 -38.26 77.19
CA VAL A 421 -47.20 -37.76 77.08
C VAL A 421 -48.09 -38.69 76.24
N VAL A 422 -47.57 -39.25 75.14
CA VAL A 422 -48.32 -40.21 74.29
C VAL A 422 -48.52 -41.56 75.00
N LEU A 423 -47.53 -42.04 75.75
CA LEU A 423 -47.66 -43.28 76.53
C LEU A 423 -48.60 -43.11 77.74
N PHE A 424 -48.59 -41.97 78.43
CA PHE A 424 -49.51 -41.71 79.55
C PHE A 424 -50.97 -41.55 79.10
N SER A 425 -51.20 -40.94 77.94
CA SER A 425 -52.54 -40.81 77.38
C SER A 425 -53.09 -42.15 76.84
N ALA A 426 -52.24 -43.05 76.34
CA ALA A 426 -52.65 -44.40 75.97
C ALA A 426 -53.01 -45.28 77.19
N ILE A 427 -52.33 -45.12 78.33
CA ILE A 427 -52.60 -45.89 79.56
C ILE A 427 -53.94 -45.49 80.20
N LEU A 428 -54.35 -44.22 80.11
CA LEU A 428 -55.64 -43.75 80.63
C LEU A 428 -56.85 -44.22 79.79
N ILE A 429 -56.65 -44.64 78.53
CA ILE A 429 -57.72 -45.14 77.65
C ILE A 429 -57.96 -46.65 77.85
N LEU A 430 -57.01 -47.40 78.44
CA LEU A 430 -57.04 -48.87 78.49
C LEU A 430 -57.50 -49.49 79.83
N TYR A 431 -57.88 -48.69 80.84
CA TYR A 431 -58.41 -49.23 82.11
C TYR A 431 -59.81 -48.68 82.43
N PRO A 432 -60.90 -49.37 82.02
CA PRO A 432 -62.20 -49.15 82.62
C PRO A 432 -62.18 -49.71 84.05
N LYS A 433 -62.46 -48.86 85.03
CA LYS A 433 -62.62 -49.25 86.44
C LYS A 433 -63.99 -49.94 86.57
N GLU A 434 -64.03 -51.25 86.47
CA GLU A 434 -65.23 -52.04 86.81
C GLU A 434 -65.46 -52.01 88.33
N ILE A 435 -66.69 -51.64 88.67
CA ILE A 435 -67.29 -51.66 90.00
C ILE A 435 -67.94 -53.03 90.12
N GLU A 436 -67.67 -53.78 91.19
CA GLU A 436 -68.61 -54.81 91.64
C GLU A 436 -68.61 -54.95 93.17
N GLU A 437 -69.82 -54.90 93.71
CA GLU A 437 -70.23 -55.10 95.10
C GLU A 437 -69.95 -56.53 95.58
N HIS A 438 -69.66 -56.71 96.87
CA HIS A 438 -70.32 -57.78 97.62
C HIS A 438 -70.27 -57.58 99.15
N ASP A 439 -71.44 -57.84 99.74
CA ASP A 439 -71.89 -57.67 101.12
C ASP A 439 -71.16 -58.48 102.21
N ASP A 440 -71.14 -57.86 103.41
CA ASP A 440 -71.37 -58.34 104.79
C ASP A 440 -71.04 -59.77 105.25
N ALA A 441 -70.33 -59.86 106.39
CA ALA A 441 -70.87 -60.30 107.70
C ALA A 441 -69.88 -61.14 108.57
N ASP A 442 -69.54 -60.56 109.74
CA ASP A 442 -69.51 -61.10 111.13
C ASP A 442 -68.82 -62.42 111.58
N LEU A 443 -68.46 -62.34 112.89
CA LEU A 443 -68.10 -63.33 113.94
C LEU A 443 -66.58 -63.52 114.16
N ASP A 444 -66.00 -63.34 115.37
CA ASP A 444 -66.47 -63.54 116.76
C ASP A 444 -65.82 -62.53 117.74
#